data_AF-A0A1G5F9B1-F1
#
_entry.id   AF-A0A1G5F9B1-F1
#
_cell.length_a   1.000
_cell.length_b   1.000
_cell.length_c   1.000
_cell.angle_alpha   90.00
_cell.angle_beta   90.00
_cell.angle_gamma   90.00
#
_symmetry.space_group_name_H-M   'P 1'
#
loop_
_entity.id
_entity.type
_entity.pdbx_description
1 polymer ?
#
loop_
_entity_poly.entity_id
_entity_poly.type
_entity_poly.pdbx_seq_one_letter_code
_entity_poly.pdbx_strand_id
1 'polypeptide(L)'
;MGNNRKRKLVIEEGTTEIQIGEYADYTQLETVWMPDSIVNIGNQAFENCRKLKTVHLSANLERIGHSAFRGCAIEDIDIPNGVKMIGEWSFAFNPLTKVYIPDSVNSLCAFAFWECKNLREVRLPKYAGSKIGLGNSCFSRCKNLEKVEFSSSFYTIGSGAFDGCEKMRDVDLTEVELIKKNAFSGCTSLRCVRLDKIRIIEEFAFGHCTGLEKVEINNPECKVDKYAFEFTKFKSAPIAASTSDLKKPSEVTHYNNNEYDDYHWSPSDIAEYYGYDNVQDYYDNL
;
A
#
# COMPACT_ATOMS: atom_id res chain seq x y z
N MET A 1 4.11 -28.34 18.04
CA MET A 1 5.14 -27.40 18.57
C MET A 1 6.60 -27.85 18.31
N GLY A 2 6.90 -28.68 17.30
CA GLY A 2 8.26 -29.25 17.11
C GLY A 2 9.16 -28.58 16.07
N ASN A 3 8.69 -27.57 15.33
CA ASN A 3 9.31 -27.20 14.05
C ASN A 3 9.92 -25.76 14.05
N ASN A 4 9.81 -25.01 15.16
CA ASN A 4 10.36 -23.65 15.36
C ASN A 4 11.89 -23.60 15.55
N ARG A 5 12.62 -24.67 15.16
CA ARG A 5 14.09 -24.76 15.24
C ARG A 5 14.76 -24.86 13.86
N LYS A 6 13.99 -25.07 12.79
CA LYS A 6 14.55 -25.22 11.45
C LYS A 6 14.87 -23.84 10.87
N ARG A 7 16.13 -23.66 10.46
CA ARG A 7 16.56 -22.49 9.67
C ARG A 7 16.16 -22.58 8.21
N LYS A 8 15.94 -23.79 7.71
CA LYS A 8 15.64 -24.08 6.30
C LYS A 8 14.40 -24.95 6.22
N LEU A 9 13.46 -24.58 5.36
CA LEU A 9 12.23 -25.31 5.11
C LEU A 9 12.11 -25.58 3.61
N VAL A 10 12.05 -26.85 3.24
CA VAL A 10 11.71 -27.29 1.88
C VAL A 10 10.30 -27.86 1.96
N ILE A 11 9.37 -27.26 1.22
CA ILE A 11 7.99 -27.75 1.14
C ILE A 11 7.96 -28.99 0.23
N GLU A 12 7.19 -30.00 0.61
CA GLU A 12 7.12 -31.28 -0.09
C GLU A 12 6.48 -31.13 -1.49
N GLU A 13 7.08 -31.79 -2.49
CA GLU A 13 6.55 -31.87 -3.85
C GLU A 13 5.11 -32.40 -3.86
N GLY A 14 4.26 -31.80 -4.70
CA GLY A 14 2.84 -32.15 -4.77
C GLY A 14 1.97 -31.41 -3.75
N THR A 15 2.55 -30.70 -2.77
CA THR A 15 1.80 -29.73 -1.97
C THR A 15 1.29 -28.61 -2.87
N THR A 16 -0.03 -28.34 -2.85
CA THR A 16 -0.65 -27.31 -3.70
C THR A 16 -0.98 -26.02 -2.95
N GLU A 17 -1.05 -26.07 -1.62
CA GLU A 17 -1.40 -24.94 -0.77
C GLU A 17 -0.66 -25.00 0.56
N ILE A 18 -0.11 -23.86 0.98
CA ILE A 18 0.36 -23.65 2.35
C ILE A 18 -0.81 -23.17 3.19
N GLN A 19 -1.11 -23.88 4.26
CA GLN A 19 -2.31 -23.65 5.05
C GLN A 19 -2.22 -22.36 5.88
N ILE A 20 -3.38 -21.91 6.36
CA ILE A 20 -3.49 -20.72 7.23
C ILE A 20 -2.61 -20.92 8.47
N GLY A 21 -1.70 -19.98 8.71
CA GLY A 21 -0.82 -19.96 9.89
C GLY A 21 0.16 -21.13 10.01
N GLU A 22 0.35 -21.96 8.96
CA GLU A 22 1.07 -23.25 9.07
C GLU A 22 2.50 -23.12 9.63
N TYR A 23 3.21 -22.05 9.24
CA TYR A 23 4.57 -21.73 9.65
C TYR A 23 4.66 -20.40 10.42
N ALA A 24 3.54 -19.89 10.94
CA ALA A 24 3.52 -18.67 11.74
C ALA A 24 4.42 -18.81 12.98
N ASP A 25 5.09 -17.72 13.33
CA ASP A 25 6.03 -17.60 14.46
C ASP A 25 7.22 -18.56 14.42
N TYR A 26 7.61 -19.06 13.24
CA TYR A 26 8.85 -19.81 13.08
C TYR A 26 10.06 -18.86 13.12
N THR A 27 10.31 -18.27 14.29
CA THR A 27 11.28 -17.18 14.51
C THR A 27 12.73 -17.52 14.16
N GLN A 28 13.07 -18.80 13.99
CA GLN A 28 14.39 -19.26 13.58
C GLN A 28 14.49 -19.60 12.08
N LEU A 29 13.38 -19.57 11.35
CA LEU A 29 13.36 -19.85 9.91
C LEU A 29 14.07 -18.74 9.15
N GLU A 30 15.02 -19.10 8.29
CA GLU A 30 15.84 -18.17 7.49
C GLU A 30 15.53 -18.29 5.99
N THR A 31 15.17 -19.49 5.53
CA THR A 31 14.90 -19.75 4.11
C THR A 31 13.79 -20.77 3.87
N VAL A 32 12.95 -20.49 2.88
CA VAL A 32 11.88 -21.38 2.40
C VAL A 32 12.06 -21.68 0.91
N TRP A 33 11.90 -22.95 0.53
CA TRP A 33 11.81 -23.40 -0.86
C TRP A 33 10.43 -24.01 -1.10
N MET A 34 9.68 -23.41 -2.02
CA MET A 34 8.37 -23.91 -2.46
C MET A 34 8.52 -24.63 -3.81
N PRO A 35 7.93 -25.82 -4.00
CA PRO A 35 7.85 -26.46 -5.31
C PRO A 35 6.83 -25.75 -6.20
N ASP A 36 6.97 -25.93 -7.51
CA ASP A 36 6.07 -25.34 -8.51
C ASP A 36 4.63 -25.86 -8.44
N SER A 37 4.37 -26.91 -7.64
CA SER A 37 3.00 -27.37 -7.37
C SER A 37 2.20 -26.40 -6.50
N ILE A 38 2.85 -25.51 -5.73
CA ILE A 38 2.17 -24.54 -4.86
C ILE A 38 1.48 -23.48 -5.70
N VAL A 39 0.17 -23.35 -5.51
CA VAL A 39 -0.68 -22.35 -6.18
C VAL A 39 -1.11 -21.26 -5.20
N ASN A 40 -1.27 -21.60 -3.91
CA ASN A 40 -1.79 -20.70 -2.89
C ASN A 40 -0.92 -20.68 -1.63
N ILE A 41 -0.68 -19.48 -1.10
CA ILE A 41 -0.16 -19.28 0.26
C ILE A 41 -1.31 -18.74 1.12
N GLY A 42 -1.67 -19.48 2.15
CA GLY A 42 -2.74 -19.14 3.08
C GLY A 42 -2.45 -17.89 3.91
N ASN A 43 -3.49 -17.38 4.56
CA ASN A 43 -3.37 -16.24 5.45
C ASN A 43 -2.40 -16.56 6.60
N GLN A 44 -1.57 -15.59 7.00
CA GLN A 44 -0.62 -15.69 8.10
C GLN A 44 0.40 -16.85 7.97
N ALA A 45 0.53 -17.48 6.80
CA ALA A 45 1.29 -18.71 6.62
C ALA A 45 2.72 -18.65 7.18
N PHE A 46 3.41 -17.52 7.04
CA PHE A 46 4.75 -17.25 7.57
C PHE A 46 4.80 -16.00 8.45
N GLU A 47 3.67 -15.56 9.02
CA GLU A 47 3.65 -14.37 9.87
C GLU A 47 4.68 -14.47 11.00
N ASN A 48 5.36 -13.36 11.30
CA ASN A 48 6.36 -13.24 12.36
C ASN A 48 7.52 -14.25 12.27
N CYS A 49 7.87 -14.74 11.08
CA CYS A 49 9.13 -15.43 10.84
C CYS A 49 10.29 -14.42 10.81
N ARG A 50 10.66 -13.87 11.98
CA ARG A 50 11.55 -12.71 12.16
C ARG A 50 12.98 -12.87 11.62
N LYS A 51 13.38 -14.08 11.21
CA LYS A 51 14.68 -14.35 10.57
C LYS A 51 14.55 -14.76 9.11
N LEU A 52 13.33 -14.87 8.57
CA LEU A 52 13.09 -15.35 7.21
C LEU A 52 13.51 -14.26 6.23
N LYS A 53 14.62 -14.49 5.54
CA LYS A 53 15.23 -13.55 4.60
C LYS A 53 14.98 -13.91 3.16
N THR A 54 14.93 -15.21 2.87
CA THR A 54 14.90 -15.72 1.50
C THR A 54 13.69 -16.64 1.32
N VAL A 55 12.84 -16.32 0.37
CA VAL A 55 11.68 -17.12 0.01
C VAL A 55 11.76 -17.42 -1.48
N HIS A 56 11.93 -18.68 -1.85
CA HIS A 56 11.80 -19.13 -3.22
C HIS A 56 10.35 -19.51 -3.46
N LEU A 57 9.60 -18.59 -4.07
CA LEU A 57 8.20 -18.78 -4.41
C LEU A 57 8.06 -19.74 -5.60
N SER A 58 6.92 -20.44 -5.67
CA SER A 58 6.52 -21.28 -6.79
C SER A 58 6.32 -20.45 -8.07
N ALA A 59 6.76 -20.95 -9.23
CA ALA A 59 6.52 -20.29 -10.51
C ALA A 59 5.02 -20.23 -10.89
N ASN A 60 4.20 -21.14 -10.34
CA ASN A 60 2.76 -21.21 -10.60
C ASN A 60 1.91 -20.56 -9.49
N LEU A 61 2.53 -19.79 -8.61
CA LEU A 61 1.83 -19.12 -7.51
C LEU A 61 0.80 -18.12 -8.05
N GLU A 62 -0.46 -18.25 -7.60
CA GLU A 62 -1.54 -17.35 -7.97
C GLU A 62 -1.95 -16.40 -6.83
N ARG A 63 -1.79 -16.82 -5.56
CA ARG A 63 -2.29 -16.08 -4.40
C ARG A 63 -1.30 -16.02 -3.25
N ILE A 64 -1.09 -14.82 -2.72
CA ILE A 64 -0.44 -14.55 -1.44
C ILE A 64 -1.51 -14.05 -0.45
N GLY A 65 -1.78 -14.82 0.59
CA GLY A 65 -2.81 -14.52 1.59
C GLY A 65 -2.54 -13.30 2.47
N HIS A 66 -3.54 -12.93 3.27
CA HIS A 66 -3.45 -11.81 4.22
C HIS A 66 -2.37 -12.08 5.26
N SER A 67 -1.52 -11.10 5.55
CA SER A 67 -0.40 -11.20 6.49
C SER A 67 0.57 -12.36 6.23
N ALA A 68 0.57 -12.96 5.04
CA ALA A 68 1.30 -14.20 4.76
C ALA A 68 2.79 -14.13 5.11
N PHE A 69 3.44 -12.98 4.94
CA PHE A 69 4.84 -12.71 5.31
C PHE A 69 4.99 -11.47 6.21
N ARG A 70 3.94 -11.08 6.95
CA ARG A 70 3.98 -9.93 7.86
C ARG A 70 5.07 -10.11 8.91
N GLY A 71 5.89 -9.08 9.13
CA GLY A 71 6.91 -9.10 10.19
C GLY A 71 8.06 -10.09 9.97
N CYS A 72 8.33 -10.46 8.71
CA CYS A 72 9.51 -11.24 8.34
C CYS A 72 10.76 -10.35 8.16
N ALA A 73 11.87 -10.94 7.74
CA ALA A 73 13.14 -10.25 7.47
C ALA A 73 13.49 -10.26 5.97
N ILE A 74 12.48 -10.27 5.09
CA ILE A 74 12.67 -10.40 3.64
C ILE A 74 13.26 -9.11 3.08
N GLU A 75 14.42 -9.20 2.44
CA GLU A 75 15.17 -8.06 1.88
C GLU A 75 14.94 -7.89 0.36
N ASP A 76 14.67 -9.00 -0.33
CA ASP A 76 14.36 -9.10 -1.77
C ASP A 76 13.31 -10.21 -1.96
N ILE A 77 12.33 -9.97 -2.82
CA ILE A 77 11.29 -10.95 -3.19
C ILE A 77 11.03 -10.86 -4.69
N ASP A 78 11.11 -12.00 -5.37
CA ASP A 78 10.72 -12.14 -6.76
C ASP A 78 9.28 -12.67 -6.80
N ILE A 79 8.32 -11.79 -7.08
CA ILE A 79 6.91 -12.14 -7.15
C ILE A 79 6.63 -12.70 -8.56
N PRO A 80 6.19 -13.97 -8.70
CA PRO A 80 5.96 -14.59 -10.00
C PRO A 80 4.86 -13.88 -10.82
N ASN A 81 5.01 -13.88 -12.15
CA ASN A 81 4.03 -13.30 -13.10
C ASN A 81 2.65 -14.01 -13.12
N GLY A 82 2.48 -15.11 -12.37
CA GLY A 82 1.19 -15.78 -12.20
C GLY A 82 0.35 -15.20 -11.06
N VAL A 83 0.95 -14.40 -10.16
CA VAL A 83 0.29 -13.92 -8.95
C VAL A 83 -0.81 -12.94 -9.33
N LYS A 84 -2.05 -13.25 -8.94
CA LYS A 84 -3.25 -12.44 -9.17
C LYS A 84 -3.59 -11.58 -7.96
N MET A 85 -3.25 -12.02 -6.75
CA MET A 85 -3.61 -11.31 -5.52
C MET A 85 -2.45 -11.26 -4.51
N ILE A 86 -2.19 -10.05 -4.02
CA ILE A 86 -1.31 -9.78 -2.87
C ILE A 86 -2.21 -9.28 -1.74
N GLY A 87 -2.38 -10.12 -0.72
CA GLY A 87 -3.28 -9.88 0.39
C GLY A 87 -2.92 -8.69 1.27
N GLU A 88 -3.89 -8.25 2.08
CA GLU A 88 -3.69 -7.19 3.07
C GLU A 88 -2.53 -7.54 4.01
N TRP A 89 -1.70 -6.55 4.36
CA TRP A 89 -0.56 -6.71 5.27
C TRP A 89 0.50 -7.76 4.86
N SER A 90 0.38 -8.37 3.67
CA SER A 90 1.14 -9.58 3.29
C SER A 90 2.65 -9.42 3.42
N PHE A 91 3.19 -8.26 3.11
CA PHE A 91 4.62 -7.93 3.23
C PHE A 91 4.90 -6.80 4.21
N ALA A 92 3.93 -6.40 5.05
CA ALA A 92 4.12 -5.33 6.02
C ALA A 92 5.28 -5.63 6.97
N PHE A 93 6.00 -4.56 7.36
CA PHE A 93 7.17 -4.58 8.23
C PHE A 93 8.40 -5.35 7.73
N ASN A 94 8.48 -5.68 6.44
CA ASN A 94 9.67 -6.31 5.89
C ASN A 94 10.75 -5.27 5.55
N PRO A 95 12.04 -5.61 5.69
CA PRO A 95 13.17 -4.77 5.28
C PRO A 95 13.42 -4.81 3.76
N LEU A 96 12.36 -4.96 2.94
CA LEU A 96 12.45 -4.99 1.48
C LEU A 96 13.13 -3.72 0.98
N THR A 97 14.02 -3.86 -0.01
CA THR A 97 14.73 -2.72 -0.61
C THR A 97 14.09 -2.25 -1.92
N LYS A 98 13.50 -3.20 -2.66
CA LYS A 98 12.76 -2.98 -3.91
C LYS A 98 11.62 -3.99 -3.98
N VAL A 99 10.57 -3.65 -4.72
CA VAL A 99 9.54 -4.61 -5.11
C VAL A 99 9.06 -4.36 -6.53
N TYR A 100 8.98 -5.43 -7.30
CA TYR A 100 8.40 -5.42 -8.64
C TYR A 100 7.09 -6.18 -8.59
N ILE A 101 5.98 -5.45 -8.68
CA ILE A 101 4.64 -6.03 -8.65
C ILE A 101 4.27 -6.43 -10.09
N PRO A 102 4.02 -7.72 -10.37
CA PRO A 102 3.72 -8.19 -11.72
C PRO A 102 2.42 -7.64 -12.28
N ASP A 103 2.37 -7.46 -13.60
CA ASP A 103 1.20 -6.96 -14.34
C ASP A 103 -0.05 -7.86 -14.21
N SER A 104 0.11 -9.09 -13.68
CA SER A 104 -0.94 -10.08 -13.43
C SER A 104 -1.71 -9.89 -12.13
N VAL A 105 -1.10 -9.22 -11.13
CA VAL A 105 -1.78 -8.86 -9.87
C VAL A 105 -3.01 -8.07 -10.27
N ASN A 106 -4.19 -8.17 -9.67
CA ASN A 106 -5.35 -7.34 -10.08
C ASN A 106 -5.87 -6.47 -8.94
N SER A 107 -5.34 -6.70 -7.74
CA SER A 107 -5.68 -5.99 -6.52
C SER A 107 -4.42 -5.93 -5.67
N LEU A 108 -3.93 -4.71 -5.43
CA LEU A 108 -2.96 -4.46 -4.37
C LEU A 108 -3.74 -4.04 -3.13
N CYS A 109 -3.90 -4.97 -2.18
CA CYS A 109 -4.74 -4.78 -1.02
C CYS A 109 -4.18 -3.76 -0.02
N ALA A 110 -5.02 -3.38 0.94
CA ALA A 110 -4.65 -2.40 1.95
C ALA A 110 -3.42 -2.86 2.77
N PHE A 111 -2.56 -1.90 3.13
CA PHE A 111 -1.38 -2.14 3.97
C PHE A 111 -0.38 -3.20 3.46
N ALA A 112 -0.47 -3.67 2.20
CA ALA A 112 0.33 -4.78 1.70
C ALA A 112 1.85 -4.64 1.94
N PHE A 113 2.39 -3.44 1.83
CA PHE A 113 3.81 -3.10 2.09
C PHE A 113 3.96 -2.06 3.19
N TRP A 114 3.02 -1.97 4.14
CA TRP A 114 3.06 -0.99 5.22
C TRP A 114 4.34 -1.08 6.06
N GLU A 115 4.91 0.07 6.42
CA GLU A 115 6.16 0.16 7.20
C GLU A 115 7.34 -0.67 6.66
N CYS A 116 7.42 -0.89 5.34
CA CYS A 116 8.64 -1.38 4.69
C CYS A 116 9.71 -0.29 4.69
N LYS A 117 10.32 -0.02 5.85
CA LYS A 117 11.19 1.13 6.09
C LYS A 117 12.43 1.21 5.21
N ASN A 118 12.87 0.09 4.63
CA ASN A 118 14.03 0.05 3.74
C ASN A 118 13.65 0.13 2.25
N LEU A 119 12.36 0.18 1.92
CA LEU A 119 11.88 0.14 0.54
C LEU A 119 12.24 1.44 -0.15
N ARG A 120 12.95 1.36 -1.28
CA ARG A 120 13.44 2.51 -2.05
C ARG A 120 12.82 2.62 -3.44
N GLU A 121 12.47 1.48 -4.03
CA GLU A 121 11.93 1.40 -5.38
C GLU A 121 10.73 0.46 -5.47
N VAL A 122 9.65 0.95 -6.08
CA VAL A 122 8.45 0.17 -6.38
C VAL A 122 8.16 0.29 -7.87
N ARG A 123 7.98 -0.85 -8.54
CA ARG A 123 7.33 -0.89 -9.85
C ARG A 123 5.90 -1.36 -9.68
N LEU A 124 4.96 -0.51 -10.08
CA LEU A 124 3.54 -0.83 -10.08
C LEU A 124 3.14 -1.54 -11.39
N PRO A 125 2.11 -2.39 -11.35
CA PRO A 125 1.65 -3.17 -12.50
C PRO A 125 1.07 -2.33 -13.64
N LYS A 126 1.36 -2.70 -14.90
CA LYS A 126 0.84 -2.08 -16.12
C LYS A 126 -0.39 -2.86 -16.59
N TYR A 127 -1.57 -2.30 -16.43
CA TYR A 127 -2.81 -3.00 -16.76
C TYR A 127 -3.33 -2.69 -18.14
N ALA A 128 -3.63 -3.74 -18.89
CA ALA A 128 -4.39 -3.67 -20.13
C ALA A 128 -5.89 -3.72 -19.82
N GLY A 129 -6.51 -2.57 -19.54
CA GLY A 129 -7.96 -2.37 -19.77
C GLY A 129 -8.92 -2.30 -18.58
N SER A 130 -8.47 -2.42 -17.32
CA SER A 130 -9.32 -2.18 -16.14
C SER A 130 -8.68 -1.16 -15.19
N LYS A 131 -9.49 -0.22 -14.68
CA LYS A 131 -9.05 0.82 -13.73
C LYS A 131 -8.68 0.17 -12.41
N ILE A 132 -7.39 0.08 -12.10
CA ILE A 132 -6.93 -0.43 -10.81
C ILE A 132 -6.55 0.74 -9.91
N GLY A 133 -7.06 0.67 -8.69
CA GLY A 133 -6.70 1.56 -7.60
C GLY A 133 -5.64 0.93 -6.72
N LEU A 134 -4.72 1.75 -6.21
CA LEU A 134 -3.87 1.33 -5.10
C LEU A 134 -4.73 1.17 -3.84
N GLY A 135 -4.53 0.08 -3.10
CA GLY A 135 -5.19 -0.14 -1.82
C GLY A 135 -4.82 0.91 -0.78
N ASN A 136 -5.68 1.07 0.22
CA ASN A 136 -5.48 2.03 1.29
C ASN A 136 -4.17 1.72 2.04
N SER A 137 -3.37 2.75 2.30
CA SER A 137 -2.12 2.64 3.07
C SER A 137 -1.12 1.59 2.59
N CYS A 138 -1.21 1.14 1.33
CA CYS A 138 -0.42 0.02 0.83
C CYS A 138 1.09 0.21 0.94
N PHE A 139 1.59 1.44 0.79
CA PHE A 139 3.00 1.81 1.00
C PHE A 139 3.18 2.86 2.12
N SER A 140 2.18 3.04 2.99
CA SER A 140 2.29 4.02 4.07
C SER A 140 3.50 3.72 4.97
N ARG A 141 4.20 4.78 5.36
CA ARG A 141 5.42 4.80 6.16
C ARG A 141 6.61 4.04 5.57
N CYS A 142 6.62 3.83 4.26
CA CYS A 142 7.84 3.49 3.53
C CYS A 142 8.75 4.72 3.44
N LYS A 143 9.33 5.13 4.58
CA LYS A 143 10.04 6.42 4.72
C LYS A 143 11.21 6.60 3.75
N ASN A 144 11.81 5.51 3.28
CA ASN A 144 12.93 5.54 2.33
C ASN A 144 12.50 5.40 0.86
N LEU A 145 11.19 5.37 0.55
CA LEU A 145 10.69 5.20 -0.80
C LEU A 145 11.04 6.44 -1.63
N GLU A 146 11.91 6.25 -2.62
CA GLU A 146 12.44 7.33 -3.46
C GLU A 146 11.80 7.33 -4.84
N LYS A 147 11.58 6.13 -5.41
CA LYS A 147 11.12 5.93 -6.79
C LYS A 147 9.88 5.03 -6.83
N VAL A 148 8.82 5.54 -7.47
CA VAL A 148 7.62 4.76 -7.79
C VAL A 148 7.37 4.87 -9.29
N GLU A 149 7.43 3.74 -9.99
CA GLU A 149 7.07 3.68 -11.41
C GLU A 149 5.56 3.49 -11.55
N PHE A 150 4.85 4.60 -11.71
CA PHE A 150 3.42 4.58 -12.08
C PHE A 150 3.26 4.08 -13.52
N SER A 151 2.25 3.26 -13.76
CA SER A 151 1.86 2.83 -15.11
C SER A 151 0.77 3.74 -15.69
N SER A 152 0.71 3.85 -17.02
CA SER A 152 -0.24 4.70 -17.75
C SER A 152 -1.72 4.27 -17.63
N SER A 153 -2.00 3.21 -16.88
CA SER A 153 -3.33 2.67 -16.62
C SER A 153 -3.85 2.95 -15.19
N PHE A 154 -3.03 3.56 -14.33
CA PHE A 154 -3.42 3.84 -12.94
C PHE A 154 -4.37 5.03 -12.83
N TYR A 155 -5.53 4.79 -12.20
CA TYR A 155 -6.62 5.76 -12.13
C TYR A 155 -6.86 6.27 -10.70
N THR A 156 -6.81 5.41 -9.68
CA THR A 156 -7.10 5.76 -8.28
C THR A 156 -5.91 5.52 -7.37
N ILE A 157 -5.63 6.47 -6.49
CA ILE A 157 -4.70 6.28 -5.37
C ILE A 157 -5.52 6.20 -4.08
N GLY A 158 -5.43 5.07 -3.39
CA GLY A 158 -6.17 4.78 -2.16
C GLY A 158 -5.82 5.71 -1.01
N SER A 159 -6.68 5.72 0.01
CA SER A 159 -6.50 6.60 1.16
C SER A 159 -5.20 6.23 1.87
N GLY A 160 -4.36 7.22 2.17
CA GLY A 160 -3.07 7.00 2.84
C GLY A 160 -2.05 6.18 2.04
N ALA A 161 -2.27 5.85 0.76
CA ALA A 161 -1.45 4.87 0.03
C ALA A 161 0.07 5.08 0.14
N PHE A 162 0.52 6.34 0.13
CA PHE A 162 1.92 6.76 0.30
C PHE A 162 2.13 7.70 1.49
N ASP A 163 1.21 7.69 2.47
CA ASP A 163 1.32 8.53 3.67
C ASP A 163 2.67 8.31 4.38
N GLY A 164 3.40 9.37 4.70
CA GLY A 164 4.72 9.31 5.33
C GLY A 164 5.85 8.76 4.45
N CYS A 165 5.71 8.75 3.11
CA CYS A 165 6.81 8.46 2.18
C CYS A 165 7.73 9.68 2.02
N GLU A 166 8.48 9.97 3.08
CA GLU A 166 9.23 11.22 3.26
C GLU A 166 10.30 11.49 2.17
N LYS A 167 10.88 10.47 1.54
CA LYS A 167 11.93 10.61 0.52
C LYS A 167 11.45 10.66 -0.93
N MET A 168 10.15 10.48 -1.16
CA MET A 168 9.60 10.46 -2.51
C MET A 168 9.61 11.86 -3.11
N ARG A 169 10.26 12.02 -4.27
CA ARG A 169 10.46 13.33 -4.91
C ARG A 169 9.82 13.45 -6.28
N ASP A 170 10.09 12.48 -7.16
CA ASP A 170 9.66 12.50 -8.55
C ASP A 170 8.53 11.47 -8.71
N VAL A 171 7.31 11.97 -8.94
CA VAL A 171 6.12 11.14 -9.18
C VAL A 171 5.42 11.66 -10.42
N ASP A 172 5.15 10.75 -11.35
CA ASP A 172 4.31 11.03 -12.50
C ASP A 172 2.86 10.68 -12.15
N LEU A 173 2.03 11.70 -11.97
CA LEU A 173 0.62 11.58 -11.62
C LEU A 173 -0.29 12.10 -12.74
N THR A 174 0.24 12.27 -13.95
CA THR A 174 -0.49 12.84 -15.10
C THR A 174 -1.74 12.04 -15.45
N GLU A 175 -1.67 10.72 -15.32
CA GLU A 175 -2.75 9.78 -15.67
C GLU A 175 -3.76 9.51 -14.53
N VAL A 176 -3.49 9.99 -13.31
CA VAL A 176 -4.32 9.71 -12.13
C VAL A 176 -5.59 10.57 -12.17
N GLU A 177 -6.76 9.96 -11.94
CA GLU A 177 -8.07 10.61 -11.95
C GLU A 177 -8.67 10.84 -10.55
N LEU A 178 -8.28 10.04 -9.54
CA LEU A 178 -8.75 10.18 -8.16
C LEU A 178 -7.60 9.98 -7.16
N ILE A 179 -7.39 10.97 -6.30
CA ILE A 179 -6.45 10.87 -5.17
C ILE A 179 -7.25 10.98 -3.89
N LYS A 180 -7.27 9.89 -3.10
CA LYS A 180 -8.06 9.81 -1.88
C LYS A 180 -7.41 10.47 -0.67
N LYS A 181 -8.16 10.57 0.42
CA LYS A 181 -7.77 11.19 1.69
C LYS A 181 -6.38 10.73 2.13
N ASN A 182 -5.51 11.68 2.48
CA ASN A 182 -4.14 11.44 2.96
C ASN A 182 -3.21 10.65 2.02
N ALA A 183 -3.57 10.41 0.75
CA ALA A 183 -2.83 9.53 -0.16
C ALA A 183 -1.32 9.80 -0.22
N PHE A 184 -0.90 11.06 -0.19
CA PHE A 184 0.48 11.52 -0.17
C PHE A 184 0.81 12.36 1.07
N SER A 185 0.02 12.25 2.14
CA SER A 185 0.27 13.04 3.35
C SER A 185 1.70 12.80 3.86
N GLY A 186 2.36 13.83 4.36
CA GLY A 186 3.73 13.72 4.89
C GLY A 186 4.82 13.34 3.87
N CYS A 187 4.55 13.37 2.56
CA CYS A 187 5.57 13.22 1.52
C CYS A 187 6.46 14.48 1.45
N THR A 188 7.31 14.69 2.44
CA THR A 188 8.04 15.94 2.66
C THR A 188 9.07 16.29 1.58
N SER A 189 9.59 15.31 0.83
CA SER A 189 10.50 15.55 -0.29
C SER A 189 9.81 15.84 -1.63
N LEU A 190 8.49 15.69 -1.70
CA LEU A 190 7.72 15.93 -2.92
C LEU A 190 7.71 17.42 -3.23
N ARG A 191 8.23 17.83 -4.40
CA ARG A 191 8.41 19.26 -4.74
C ARG A 191 7.43 19.79 -5.77
N CYS A 192 7.10 18.97 -6.75
CA CYS A 192 6.27 19.34 -7.87
C CYS A 192 5.35 18.16 -8.20
N VAL A 193 4.07 18.44 -8.43
CA VAL A 193 3.12 17.45 -8.94
C VAL A 193 2.43 18.01 -10.18
N ARG A 194 2.26 17.15 -11.18
CA ARG A 194 1.45 17.42 -12.37
C ARG A 194 0.30 16.43 -12.40
N LEU A 195 -0.90 16.96 -12.63
CA LEU A 195 -2.17 16.24 -12.52
C LEU A 195 -3.04 16.61 -13.73
N ASP A 196 -2.92 15.83 -14.81
CA ASP A 196 -3.54 16.17 -16.09
C ASP A 196 -4.97 15.66 -16.21
N LYS A 197 -5.20 14.40 -15.79
CA LYS A 197 -6.52 13.75 -15.83
C LYS A 197 -7.29 13.82 -14.51
N ILE A 198 -6.72 14.45 -13.48
CA ILE A 198 -7.28 14.47 -12.14
C ILE A 198 -8.71 15.01 -12.13
N ARG A 199 -9.62 14.33 -11.43
CA ARG A 199 -11.03 14.74 -11.29
C ARG A 199 -11.36 15.10 -9.86
N ILE A 200 -10.77 14.39 -8.90
CA ILE A 200 -11.05 14.57 -7.47
C ILE A 200 -9.75 14.43 -6.69
N ILE A 201 -9.49 15.41 -5.83
CA ILE A 201 -8.43 15.40 -4.81
C ILE A 201 -9.14 15.54 -3.46
N GLU A 202 -9.12 14.48 -2.66
CA GLU A 202 -9.80 14.44 -1.36
C GLU A 202 -8.99 15.15 -0.25
N GLU A 203 -9.63 15.28 0.92
CA GLU A 203 -9.10 15.95 2.11
C GLU A 203 -7.66 15.49 2.46
N PHE A 204 -6.75 16.44 2.70
CA PHE A 204 -5.35 16.18 3.03
C PHE A 204 -4.59 15.23 2.07
N ALA A 205 -5.06 15.03 0.84
CA ALA A 205 -4.39 14.19 -0.15
C ALA A 205 -2.89 14.48 -0.30
N PHE A 206 -2.48 15.74 -0.24
CA PHE A 206 -1.09 16.22 -0.19
C PHE A 206 -0.79 17.01 1.08
N GLY A 207 -1.52 16.73 2.17
CA GLY A 207 -1.33 17.35 3.48
C GLY A 207 0.10 17.16 3.99
N HIS A 208 0.66 18.14 4.71
CA HIS A 208 2.01 18.03 5.29
C HIS A 208 3.13 17.71 4.28
N CYS A 209 2.89 17.87 2.97
CA CYS A 209 3.95 17.85 1.95
C CYS A 209 4.75 19.15 2.04
N THR A 210 5.57 19.28 3.08
CA THR A 210 6.29 20.53 3.41
C THR A 210 7.32 20.95 2.36
N GLY A 211 7.71 20.05 1.45
CA GLY A 211 8.54 20.35 0.28
C GLY A 211 7.77 20.78 -0.97
N LEU A 212 6.45 20.63 -0.99
CA LEU A 212 5.64 20.81 -2.19
C LEU A 212 5.51 22.30 -2.50
N GLU A 213 6.15 22.71 -3.58
CA GLU A 213 6.27 24.12 -4.01
C GLU A 213 5.39 24.41 -5.23
N LYS A 214 5.13 23.40 -6.07
CA LYS A 214 4.40 23.55 -7.33
C LYS A 214 3.35 22.45 -7.53
N VAL A 215 2.15 22.85 -7.90
CA VAL A 215 1.05 21.97 -8.28
C VAL A 215 0.50 22.45 -9.63
N GLU A 216 0.56 21.60 -10.65
CA GLU A 216 -0.03 21.85 -11.97
C GLU A 216 -1.26 20.96 -12.13
N ILE A 217 -2.45 21.56 -12.18
CA ILE A 217 -3.71 20.87 -12.46
C ILE A 217 -4.21 21.36 -13.82
N ASN A 218 -4.27 20.46 -14.81
CA ASN A 218 -4.70 20.82 -16.17
C ASN A 218 -6.18 20.51 -16.44
N ASN A 219 -6.86 19.78 -15.55
CA ASN A 219 -8.30 19.57 -15.63
C ASN A 219 -9.07 20.70 -14.93
N PRO A 220 -9.79 21.57 -15.67
CA PRO A 220 -10.56 22.67 -15.07
C PRO A 220 -11.77 22.21 -14.26
N GLU A 221 -12.23 20.97 -14.44
CA GLU A 221 -13.36 20.38 -13.70
C GLU A 221 -12.90 19.64 -12.42
N CYS A 222 -11.60 19.68 -12.10
CA CYS A 222 -11.06 19.02 -10.92
C CYS A 222 -11.67 19.59 -9.64
N LYS A 223 -12.27 18.71 -8.83
CA LYS A 223 -12.74 19.03 -7.48
C LYS A 223 -11.61 18.82 -6.49
N VAL A 224 -11.35 19.83 -5.67
CA VAL A 224 -10.32 19.80 -4.63
C VAL A 224 -11.01 20.05 -3.30
N ASP A 225 -10.96 19.05 -2.41
CA ASP A 225 -11.53 19.15 -1.08
C ASP A 225 -10.73 20.11 -0.19
N LYS A 226 -11.36 20.53 0.91
CA LYS A 226 -10.73 21.39 1.92
C LYS A 226 -9.44 20.73 2.41
N TYR A 227 -8.41 21.54 2.64
CA TYR A 227 -7.12 21.09 3.20
C TYR A 227 -6.33 20.10 2.34
N ALA A 228 -6.71 19.82 1.09
CA ALA A 228 -5.99 18.91 0.20
C ALA A 228 -4.49 19.21 0.09
N PHE A 229 -4.09 20.48 0.21
CA PHE A 229 -2.70 20.96 0.18
C PHE A 229 -2.30 21.71 1.47
N GLU A 230 -2.94 21.40 2.60
CA GLU A 230 -2.64 22.06 3.89
C GLU A 230 -1.23 21.73 4.36
N PHE A 231 -0.59 22.69 5.05
CA PHE A 231 0.80 22.57 5.55
C PHE A 231 1.84 22.31 4.44
N THR A 232 1.58 22.79 3.23
CA THR A 232 2.53 22.77 2.10
C THR A 232 3.18 24.14 1.88
N LYS A 233 4.27 24.19 1.10
CA LYS A 233 4.83 25.47 0.63
C LYS A 233 4.06 26.03 -0.56
N PHE A 234 3.20 25.22 -1.17
CA PHE A 234 2.38 25.60 -2.30
C PHE A 234 1.38 26.65 -1.83
N LYS A 235 1.63 27.89 -2.26
CA LYS A 235 0.68 28.99 -2.11
C LYS A 235 -0.23 28.91 -3.31
N SER A 236 -1.43 28.39 -3.12
CA SER A 236 -2.41 28.34 -4.20
C SER A 236 -2.62 29.76 -4.76
N ALA A 237 -2.51 29.92 -6.09
CA ALA A 237 -3.43 30.85 -6.74
C ALA A 237 -4.83 30.25 -6.54
N PRO A 238 -5.90 31.04 -6.36
CA PRO A 238 -7.22 30.50 -6.05
C PRO A 238 -7.66 29.53 -7.14
N ILE A 239 -7.45 28.23 -6.90
CA ILE A 239 -8.11 27.16 -7.63
C ILE A 239 -9.57 27.34 -7.24
N ALA A 240 -10.45 27.51 -8.24
CA ALA A 240 -11.87 27.71 -8.02
C ALA A 240 -12.43 26.47 -7.30
N ALA A 241 -12.40 26.49 -5.97
CA ALA A 241 -13.03 25.49 -5.13
C ALA A 241 -14.55 25.65 -5.32
N SER A 242 -15.15 24.88 -6.22
CA SER A 242 -16.60 24.84 -6.31
C SER A 242 -17.14 24.03 -5.13
N THR A 243 -17.40 24.71 -4.03
CA THR A 243 -18.24 24.19 -2.96
C THR A 243 -19.69 24.22 -3.44
N SER A 244 -20.15 23.20 -4.18
CA SER A 244 -21.58 23.01 -4.42
C SER A 244 -21.91 21.56 -4.78
N ASP A 245 -22.66 20.93 -3.87
CA ASP A 245 -23.61 19.83 -4.05
C ASP A 245 -23.13 18.59 -4.81
N LEU A 246 -22.58 17.64 -4.04
CA LEU A 246 -22.26 16.29 -4.47
C LEU A 246 -23.55 15.48 -4.70
N LYS A 247 -23.87 15.20 -5.97
CA LYS A 247 -24.47 13.90 -6.32
C LYS A 247 -23.36 12.86 -6.30
N LYS A 248 -23.48 11.88 -5.41
CA LYS A 248 -22.60 10.70 -5.31
C LYS A 248 -22.44 10.05 -6.69
N PRO A 249 -21.22 9.73 -7.17
CA PRO A 249 -21.06 8.78 -8.25
C PRO A 249 -21.58 7.42 -7.76
N SER A 250 -22.36 6.76 -8.60
CA SER A 250 -23.02 5.48 -8.32
C SER A 250 -22.07 4.46 -7.71
N GLU A 251 -22.48 3.94 -6.54
CA GLU A 251 -21.85 2.85 -5.80
C GLU A 251 -21.56 1.67 -6.73
N VAL A 252 -20.28 1.36 -6.91
CA VAL A 252 -19.86 0.02 -7.34
C VAL A 252 -19.66 -0.76 -6.04
N THR A 253 -20.58 -1.70 -5.86
CA THR A 253 -20.79 -2.65 -4.76
C THR A 253 -19.60 -2.94 -3.83
N HIS A 254 -19.94 -2.81 -2.54
CA HIS A 254 -19.23 -3.22 -1.34
C HIS A 254 -18.52 -4.59 -1.41
N TYR A 255 -17.31 -4.64 -0.87
CA TYR A 255 -16.91 -5.73 0.02
C TYR A 255 -16.81 -5.15 1.43
N ASN A 256 -17.77 -5.53 2.26
CA ASN A 256 -17.84 -5.18 3.69
C ASN A 256 -16.86 -6.05 4.49
N ASN A 257 -15.95 -5.37 5.21
CA ASN A 257 -15.75 -5.43 6.66
C ASN A 257 -15.61 -6.80 7.35
N ASN A 258 -14.43 -7.10 7.90
CA ASN A 258 -14.08 -6.84 9.31
C ASN A 258 -12.93 -7.75 9.79
N GLU A 259 -12.00 -7.12 10.53
CA GLU A 259 -11.29 -7.63 11.72
C GLU A 259 -9.76 -7.36 11.72
N TYR A 260 -9.37 -6.44 12.63
CA TYR A 260 -8.06 -6.20 13.28
C TYR A 260 -7.06 -5.17 12.68
N ASP A 261 -7.11 -3.95 13.25
CA ASP A 261 -5.93 -3.27 13.84
C ASP A 261 -5.25 -4.25 14.84
N ASP A 262 -3.93 -4.30 15.09
CA ASP A 262 -3.13 -3.17 15.57
C ASP A 262 -1.63 -3.55 15.73
N TYR A 263 -0.76 -2.53 15.68
CA TYR A 263 0.49 -2.34 16.43
C TYR A 263 1.09 -1.01 15.93
N HIS A 264 1.30 0.03 16.73
CA HIS A 264 0.54 0.55 17.87
C HIS A 264 0.88 2.05 17.82
N TRP A 265 -0.03 2.83 17.28
CA TRP A 265 -0.22 4.20 17.75
C TRP A 265 -1.21 4.07 18.90
N SER A 266 -1.05 4.82 20.00
CA SER A 266 -2.14 4.81 20.98
C SER A 266 -3.39 5.29 20.25
N PRO A 267 -4.57 4.74 20.55
CA PRO A 267 -5.79 5.19 19.89
C PRO A 267 -5.99 6.71 20.00
N SER A 268 -5.42 7.34 21.03
CA SER A 268 -5.31 8.78 21.20
C SER A 268 -4.41 9.48 20.17
N ASP A 269 -3.27 8.89 19.81
CA ASP A 269 -2.37 9.41 18.77
C ASP A 269 -3.05 9.37 17.38
N ILE A 270 -3.89 8.36 17.16
CA ILE A 270 -4.70 8.23 15.94
C ILE A 270 -5.80 9.30 15.92
N ALA A 271 -6.54 9.45 17.03
CA ALA A 271 -7.59 10.46 17.15
C ALA A 271 -7.04 11.89 16.97
N GLU A 272 -5.93 12.21 17.64
CA GLU A 272 -5.25 13.50 17.55
C GLU A 272 -4.73 13.77 16.13
N TYR A 273 -4.11 12.76 15.48
CA TYR A 273 -3.64 12.87 14.09
C TYR A 273 -4.77 13.17 13.10
N TYR A 274 -5.96 12.63 13.33
CA TYR A 274 -7.13 12.84 12.48
C TYR A 274 -8.04 13.99 12.93
N GLY A 275 -7.64 14.76 13.95
CA GLY A 275 -8.36 15.95 14.41
C GLY A 275 -9.62 15.67 15.22
N TYR A 276 -9.72 14.49 15.83
CA TYR A 276 -10.80 14.11 16.72
C TYR A 276 -10.39 14.34 18.18
N ASP A 277 -11.29 14.92 18.98
CA ASP A 277 -11.04 15.25 20.39
C ASP A 277 -10.83 13.99 21.26
N ASN A 278 -11.33 12.84 20.81
CA ASN A 278 -11.08 11.56 21.44
C ASN A 278 -11.24 10.39 20.45
N VAL A 279 -10.79 9.23 20.92
CA VAL A 279 -10.78 7.95 20.20
C VAL A 279 -12.17 7.46 19.82
N GLN A 280 -13.17 7.71 20.66
CA GLN A 280 -14.53 7.25 20.43
C GLN A 280 -15.14 8.00 19.24
N ASP A 281 -14.88 9.30 19.12
CA ASP A 281 -15.30 10.11 17.98
C ASP A 281 -14.64 9.68 16.67
N TYR A 282 -13.39 9.20 16.71
CA TYR A 282 -12.75 8.59 15.55
C TYR A 282 -13.45 7.29 15.11
N TYR A 283 -13.78 6.39 16.04
CA TYR A 283 -14.41 5.10 15.70
C TYR A 283 -15.90 5.21 15.34
N ASP A 284 -16.63 6.15 15.94
CA ASP A 284 -18.05 6.36 15.64
C ASP A 284 -18.27 7.02 14.27
N ASN A 285 -17.22 7.55 13.64
CA ASN A 285 -17.22 8.20 12.32
C ASN A 285 -16.53 7.38 11.21
N LEU A 286 -16.21 6.11 11.47
CA LEU A 286 -15.79 5.12 10.46
C LEU A 286 -17.00 4.41 9.83
#